data_AF-A0A2V0PR16-F1
#
_entry.id   AF-A0A2V0PR16-F1
#
_cell.length_a   1.000
_cell.length_b   1.000
_cell.length_c   1.000
_cell.angle_alpha   90.00
_cell.angle_beta   90.00
_cell.angle_gamma   90.00
#
_symmetry.space_group_name_H-M   'P 1'
#
loop_
_entity.id
_entity.type
_entity.pdbx_description
1 polymer ?
#
loop_
_entity_poly.entity_id
_entity_poly.type
_entity_poly.pdbx_seq_one_letter_code
_entity_poly.pdbx_strand_id
1 'polypeptide(L)'
;GEVLSLLPALAAWLEAWGASLAAAGLSPSQAAAFAAAASEFWLYLVDTLARFSEHPDFEVRSAATSALQRAAVSGEGLGVLPAALERGLAGRVLPQLEALAKRAARSGARGAMPKADATAADLVRVATKMVLLYSPQLAALPGFGALWAQR
;
A
#
# COMPACT_ATOMS: atom_id res chain seq x y z
N GLY A 1 -15.74 -17.38 -4.74
CA GLY A 1 -14.63 -16.47 -4.40
C GLY A 1 -14.45 -15.37 -5.45
N GLU A 2 -15.54 -14.74 -5.89
CA GLU A 2 -15.51 -13.70 -6.93
C GLU A 2 -14.91 -12.37 -6.40
N VAL A 3 -15.18 -12.06 -5.13
CA VAL A 3 -14.60 -10.89 -4.43
C VAL A 3 -13.08 -10.99 -4.30
N LEU A 4 -12.54 -12.20 -4.09
CA LEU A 4 -11.09 -12.42 -3.96
C LEU A 4 -10.35 -12.12 -5.27
N SER A 5 -10.95 -12.45 -6.42
CA SER A 5 -10.39 -12.11 -7.74
C SER A 5 -10.46 -10.62 -8.07
N LEU A 6 -11.37 -9.87 -7.44
CA LEU A 6 -11.50 -8.42 -7.69
C LEU A 6 -10.36 -7.61 -7.09
N LEU A 7 -9.78 -8.03 -5.96
CA LEU A 7 -8.70 -7.29 -5.30
C LEU A 7 -7.44 -7.12 -6.19
N PRO A 8 -6.87 -8.18 -6.78
CA PRO A 8 -5.76 -8.02 -7.71
C PRO A 8 -6.18 -7.36 -9.03
N ALA A 9 -7.43 -7.58 -9.48
CA ALA A 9 -7.95 -6.96 -10.70
C ALA A 9 -8.07 -5.44 -10.57
N LEU A 10 -8.44 -4.91 -9.40
CA LEU A 10 -8.49 -3.47 -9.14
C LEU A 10 -7.11 -2.82 -9.23
N ALA A 11 -6.08 -3.47 -8.67
CA ALA A 11 -4.70 -2.98 -8.79
C ALA A 11 -4.21 -3.02 -10.25
N ALA A 12 -4.48 -4.10 -10.97
CA ALA A 12 -4.14 -4.23 -12.39
C ALA A 12 -4.88 -3.22 -13.28
N TRP A 13 -6.15 -2.94 -12.98
CA TRP A 13 -6.94 -1.93 -13.69
C TRP A 13 -6.34 -0.53 -13.54
N LEU A 14 -5.94 -0.15 -12.31
CA LEU A 14 -5.33 1.15 -12.06
C LEU A 14 -4.01 1.30 -12.82
N GLU A 15 -3.16 0.28 -12.80
CA GLU A 15 -1.91 0.20 -13.60
C GLU A 15 -2.18 0.40 -15.10
N ALA A 16 -3.14 -0.34 -15.65
CA ALA A 16 -3.49 -0.27 -17.07
C ALA A 16 -4.04 1.11 -17.46
N TRP A 17 -4.86 1.71 -16.60
CA TRP A 17 -5.38 3.05 -16.79
C TRP A 17 -4.24 4.08 -16.80
N GLY A 18 -3.32 4.02 -15.84
CA GLY A 18 -2.14 4.90 -15.83
C GLY A 18 -1.27 4.75 -17.08
N ALA A 19 -1.01 3.51 -17.51
CA ALA A 19 -0.27 3.23 -18.74
C ALA A 19 -0.95 3.79 -19.99
N SER A 20 -2.28 3.68 -20.08
CA SER A 20 -3.05 4.27 -21.19
C SER A 20 -2.94 5.79 -21.25
N LEU A 21 -2.88 6.46 -20.09
CA LEU A 21 -2.75 7.91 -20.00
C LEU A 21 -1.35 8.38 -20.38
N ALA A 22 -0.30 7.65 -19.99
CA ALA A 22 1.07 7.94 -20.39
C ALA A 22 1.25 7.89 -21.91
N ALA A 23 0.51 7.01 -22.60
CA ALA A 23 0.53 6.88 -24.05
C ALA A 23 -0.36 7.92 -24.79
N ALA A 24 -1.20 8.68 -24.09
CA ALA A 24 -2.22 9.54 -24.70
C ALA A 24 -1.73 10.90 -25.21
N GLY A 25 -0.44 11.22 -25.04
CA GLY A 25 0.13 12.50 -25.52
C GLY A 25 -0.45 13.72 -24.81
N LEU A 26 -0.70 13.60 -23.50
CA LEU A 26 -1.34 14.62 -22.68
C LEU A 26 -0.54 15.93 -22.62
N SER A 27 -1.24 17.06 -22.57
CA SER A 27 -0.61 18.35 -22.27
C SER A 27 -0.08 18.39 -20.83
N PRO A 28 0.83 19.32 -20.49
CA PRO A 28 1.35 19.42 -19.12
C PRO A 28 0.26 19.64 -18.06
N SER A 29 -0.76 20.43 -18.36
CA SER A 29 -1.87 20.68 -17.42
C SER A 29 -2.76 19.44 -17.24
N GLN A 30 -2.99 18.67 -18.30
CA GLN A 30 -3.70 17.40 -18.23
C GLN A 30 -2.89 16.38 -17.43
N ALA A 31 -1.59 16.25 -17.71
CA ALA A 31 -0.70 15.35 -16.99
C ALA A 31 -0.68 15.64 -15.48
N ALA A 32 -0.65 16.90 -15.08
CA ALA A 32 -0.74 17.30 -13.67
C ALA A 32 -2.08 16.91 -13.03
N ALA A 33 -3.20 17.15 -13.72
CA ALA A 33 -4.52 16.76 -13.24
C ALA A 33 -4.66 15.24 -13.11
N PHE A 34 -4.13 14.48 -14.08
CA PHE A 34 -4.13 13.02 -14.03
C PHE A 34 -3.22 12.46 -12.95
N ALA A 35 -2.06 13.06 -12.69
CA ALA A 35 -1.20 12.65 -11.57
C ALA A 35 -1.90 12.84 -10.22
N ALA A 36 -2.64 13.94 -10.05
CA ALA A 36 -3.46 14.15 -8.85
C ALA A 36 -4.56 13.08 -8.72
N ALA A 37 -5.32 12.82 -9.79
CA ALA A 37 -6.38 11.80 -9.79
C ALA A 37 -5.83 10.39 -9.54
N ALA A 38 -4.72 10.02 -10.19
CA ALA A 38 -4.05 8.73 -9.99
C ALA A 38 -3.56 8.57 -8.54
N SER A 39 -3.07 9.65 -7.93
CA SER A 39 -2.66 9.65 -6.52
C SER A 39 -3.83 9.42 -5.58
N GLU A 40 -4.99 10.01 -5.86
CA GLU A 40 -6.21 9.79 -5.07
C GLU A 40 -6.74 8.36 -5.23
N PHE A 41 -6.86 7.85 -6.46
CA PHE A 41 -7.30 6.48 -6.70
C PHE A 41 -6.35 5.45 -6.10
N TRP A 42 -5.04 5.69 -6.19
CA TRP A 42 -4.05 4.85 -5.54
C TRP A 42 -4.21 4.86 -4.02
N LEU A 43 -4.45 6.03 -3.40
CA LEU A 43 -4.66 6.13 -1.97
C LEU A 43 -5.94 5.41 -1.53
N TYR A 44 -7.03 5.54 -2.30
CA TYR A 44 -8.26 4.78 -2.06
C TYR A 44 -8.02 3.28 -2.15
N LEU A 45 -7.30 2.82 -3.17
CA LEU A 45 -6.93 1.41 -3.32
C LEU A 45 -6.13 0.91 -2.11
N VAL A 46 -5.10 1.65 -1.69
CA VAL A 46 -4.29 1.31 -0.53
C VAL A 46 -5.13 1.27 0.75
N ASP A 47 -6.02 2.23 0.99
CA ASP A 47 -6.92 2.22 2.14
C ASP A 47 -7.85 0.99 2.12
N THR A 48 -8.49 0.73 0.98
CA THR A 48 -9.39 -0.43 0.83
C THR A 48 -8.66 -1.75 1.08
N LEU A 49 -7.50 -1.94 0.46
CA LEU A 49 -6.73 -3.18 0.63
C LEU A 49 -6.13 -3.30 2.03
N ALA A 50 -5.73 -2.18 2.65
CA ALA A 50 -5.31 -2.17 4.04
C ALA A 50 -6.45 -2.67 4.94
N ARG A 51 -7.68 -2.17 4.78
CA ARG A 51 -8.81 -2.67 5.58
C ARG A 51 -9.06 -4.17 5.39
N PHE A 52 -8.93 -4.67 4.16
CA PHE A 52 -9.05 -6.11 3.89
C PHE A 52 -7.90 -6.96 4.44
N SER A 53 -6.71 -6.37 4.66
CA SER A 53 -5.57 -7.03 5.30
C SER A 53 -5.86 -7.42 6.76
N GLU A 54 -6.86 -6.81 7.39
CA GLU A 54 -7.31 -7.09 8.75
C GLU A 54 -8.50 -8.05 8.83
N HIS A 55 -9.03 -8.50 7.69
CA HIS A 55 -10.22 -9.34 7.62
C HIS A 55 -10.03 -10.65 8.42
N PRO A 56 -11.06 -11.23 9.08
CA PRO A 56 -10.90 -12.47 9.86
C PRO A 56 -10.59 -13.71 9.00
N ASP A 57 -11.02 -13.71 7.74
CA ASP A 57 -10.69 -14.75 6.76
C ASP A 57 -9.25 -14.62 6.24
N PHE A 58 -8.49 -15.71 6.28
CA PHE A 58 -7.09 -15.74 5.85
C PHE A 58 -6.90 -15.51 4.35
N GLU A 59 -7.75 -16.08 3.50
CA GLU A 59 -7.65 -15.93 2.05
C GLU A 59 -7.88 -14.48 1.64
N VAL A 60 -8.85 -13.80 2.28
CA VAL A 60 -9.09 -12.36 2.07
C VAL A 60 -7.86 -11.54 2.48
N ARG A 61 -7.31 -11.80 3.68
CA ARG A 61 -6.09 -11.09 4.12
C ARG A 61 -4.93 -11.30 3.17
N SER A 62 -4.68 -12.55 2.77
CA SER A 62 -3.55 -12.90 1.90
C SER A 62 -3.69 -12.30 0.50
N ALA A 63 -4.89 -12.31 -0.07
CA ALA A 63 -5.17 -11.65 -1.34
C ALA A 63 -4.98 -10.13 -1.23
N ALA A 64 -5.46 -9.52 -0.14
CA ALA A 64 -5.31 -8.09 0.10
C ALA A 64 -3.86 -7.65 0.32
N THR A 65 -3.06 -8.40 1.09
CA THR A 65 -1.63 -8.10 1.27
C THR A 65 -0.84 -8.30 0.00
N SER A 66 -1.17 -9.30 -0.83
CA SER A 66 -0.57 -9.48 -2.15
C SER A 66 -0.90 -8.30 -3.08
N ALA A 67 -2.15 -7.85 -3.10
CA ALA A 67 -2.56 -6.68 -3.87
C ALA A 67 -1.90 -5.38 -3.35
N LEU A 68 -1.73 -5.22 -2.03
CA LEU A 68 -0.98 -4.10 -1.46
C LEU A 68 0.48 -4.08 -1.92
N GLN A 69 1.12 -5.24 -2.00
CA GLN A 69 2.50 -5.31 -2.51
C GLN A 69 2.60 -4.88 -3.97
N ARG A 70 1.60 -5.21 -4.78
CA ARG A 70 1.52 -4.76 -6.17
C ARG A 70 1.26 -3.26 -6.26
N ALA A 71 0.28 -2.75 -5.50
CA ALA A 71 -0.01 -1.32 -5.42
C ALA A 71 1.20 -0.49 -4.95
N ALA A 72 2.00 -1.01 -4.01
CA ALA A 72 3.23 -0.36 -3.56
C ALA A 72 4.26 -0.22 -4.68
N VAL A 73 4.35 -1.18 -5.61
CA VAL A 73 5.26 -1.12 -6.76
C VAL A 73 4.68 -0.25 -7.88
N SER A 74 3.37 -0.28 -8.08
CA SER A 74 2.72 0.46 -9.17
C SER A 74 2.74 1.97 -8.98
N GLY A 75 2.92 2.47 -7.75
CA GLY A 75 2.89 3.91 -7.46
C GLY A 75 3.89 4.73 -8.29
N GLU A 76 5.07 4.19 -8.58
CA GLU A 76 6.07 4.83 -9.45
C GLU A 76 5.57 4.93 -10.90
N GLY A 77 5.12 3.81 -11.47
CA GLY A 77 4.59 3.77 -12.84
C GLY A 77 3.31 4.60 -13.03
N LEU A 78 2.55 4.80 -11.96
CA LEU A 78 1.37 5.66 -11.92
C LEU A 78 1.69 7.15 -11.74
N GLY A 79 2.95 7.51 -11.43
CA GLY A 79 3.32 8.88 -11.12
C GLY A 79 2.65 9.41 -9.84
N VAL A 80 2.46 8.55 -8.83
CA VAL A 80 1.82 8.93 -7.56
C VAL A 80 2.65 10.00 -6.87
N LEU A 81 1.97 11.06 -6.44
CA LEU A 81 2.58 12.21 -5.79
C LEU A 81 3.12 11.83 -4.39
N PRO A 82 4.26 12.41 -3.97
CA PRO A 82 4.90 12.09 -2.68
C PRO A 82 3.96 12.17 -1.47
N ALA A 83 3.11 13.19 -1.41
CA ALA A 83 2.15 13.36 -0.31
C ALA A 83 1.09 12.25 -0.25
N ALA A 84 0.74 11.61 -1.37
CA ALA A 84 -0.15 10.44 -1.34
C ALA A 84 0.60 9.19 -0.84
N LEU A 85 1.86 9.01 -1.23
CA LEU A 85 2.71 7.91 -0.75
C LEU A 85 2.90 7.97 0.77
N GLU A 86 3.20 9.16 1.31
CA GLU A 86 3.31 9.37 2.76
C GLU A 86 2.00 9.06 3.49
N ARG A 87 0.87 9.58 2.99
CA ARG A 87 -0.45 9.27 3.59
C ARG A 87 -0.78 7.78 3.55
N GLY A 88 -0.45 7.09 2.46
CA GLY A 88 -0.61 5.64 2.35
C GLY A 88 0.26 4.87 3.35
N LEU A 89 1.54 5.24 3.44
CA LEU A 89 2.50 4.60 4.34
C LEU A 89 2.16 4.85 5.81
N ALA A 90 2.08 6.12 6.21
CA ALA A 90 1.88 6.55 7.59
C ALA A 90 0.44 6.30 8.08
N GLY A 91 -0.55 6.52 7.21
CA GLY A 91 -1.96 6.41 7.59
C GLY A 91 -2.50 4.99 7.56
N ARG A 92 -1.92 4.08 6.76
CA ARG A 92 -2.50 2.75 6.52
C ARG A 92 -1.53 1.62 6.78
N VAL A 93 -0.36 1.61 6.13
CA VAL A 93 0.55 0.45 6.20
C VAL A 93 1.25 0.33 7.56
N LEU A 94 1.84 1.42 8.07
CA LEU A 94 2.60 1.41 9.33
C LEU A 94 1.72 1.11 10.56
N PRO A 95 0.51 1.70 10.73
CA PRO A 95 -0.36 1.39 11.86
C PRO A 95 -0.76 -0.09 11.92
N GLN A 96 -0.98 -0.71 10.76
CA GLN A 96 -1.33 -2.13 10.68
C GLN A 96 -0.18 -3.03 11.10
N LEU A 97 1.03 -2.69 10.67
CA LEU A 97 2.23 -3.41 11.08
C LEU A 97 2.41 -3.35 12.61
N GLU A 98 2.18 -2.19 13.23
CA GLU A 98 2.23 -2.04 14.69
C GLU A 98 1.14 -2.85 15.39
N ALA A 99 -0.08 -2.83 14.88
CA ALA A 99 -1.19 -3.59 15.44
C ALA A 99 -0.90 -5.09 15.41
N LEU A 100 -0.34 -5.60 14.31
CA LEU A 100 0.06 -7.00 14.18
C LEU A 100 1.23 -7.35 15.11
N ALA A 101 2.25 -6.50 15.19
CA ALA A 101 3.37 -6.70 16.12
C ALA A 101 2.89 -6.75 17.58
N LYS A 102 1.98 -5.86 17.98
CA LYS A 102 1.35 -5.86 19.32
C LYS A 102 0.53 -7.13 19.56
N ARG A 103 -0.20 -7.62 18.56
CA ARG A 103 -0.94 -8.90 18.65
C ARG A 103 0.01 -10.08 18.83
N ALA A 104 1.07 -10.15 18.02
CA ALA A 104 2.09 -11.19 18.11
C ALA A 104 2.81 -11.21 19.47
N ALA A 105 3.14 -10.03 20.01
CA ALA A 105 3.75 -9.91 21.34
C ALA A 105 2.80 -10.38 22.46
N ARG A 106 1.49 -10.13 22.33
CA ARG A 106 0.47 -10.57 23.30
C ARG A 106 0.17 -12.07 23.20
N SER A 107 0.32 -12.68 22.02
CA SER A 107 0.08 -14.11 21.81
C SER A 107 1.28 -15.00 22.19
N GLY A 108 2.37 -14.42 22.70
CA GLY A 108 3.63 -15.06 23.09
C GLY A 108 3.56 -16.16 24.18
N ALA A 109 2.43 -16.85 24.36
CA ALA A 109 2.29 -17.96 25.31
C ALA A 109 1.58 -19.21 24.76
N ARG A 110 0.92 -19.19 23.59
CA ARG A 110 0.17 -20.37 23.10
C ARG A 110 0.12 -20.46 21.57
N GLY A 111 1.15 -21.06 20.96
CA GLY A 111 1.09 -21.95 19.77
C GLY A 111 0.25 -21.61 18.52
N ALA A 112 -0.34 -20.43 18.40
CA ALA A 112 -1.14 -19.97 17.28
C ALA A 112 -0.56 -18.59 16.90
N MET A 113 -0.06 -18.31 15.70
CA MET A 113 -0.63 -18.60 14.40
C MET A 113 0.46 -18.41 13.31
N PRO A 114 0.92 -19.47 12.63
CA PRO A 114 1.84 -19.34 11.48
C PRO A 114 1.30 -18.40 10.37
N LYS A 115 -0.03 -18.28 10.28
CA LYS A 115 -0.75 -17.44 9.31
C LYS A 115 -0.73 -15.95 9.66
N ALA A 116 -0.69 -15.59 10.95
CA ALA A 116 -0.56 -14.19 11.35
C ALA A 116 0.86 -13.68 11.08
N ASP A 117 1.85 -14.54 11.30
CA ASP A 117 3.26 -14.26 11.00
C ASP A 117 3.49 -14.04 9.49
N ALA A 118 2.82 -14.82 8.63
CA ALA A 118 2.87 -14.63 7.18
C ALA A 118 2.28 -13.28 6.74
N THR A 119 1.11 -12.89 7.26
CA THR A 119 0.49 -11.58 6.97
C THR A 119 1.36 -10.42 7.46
N ALA A 120 1.96 -10.54 8.65
CA ALA A 120 2.88 -9.53 9.17
C ALA A 120 4.13 -9.41 8.28
N ALA A 121 4.73 -10.53 7.88
CA ALA A 121 5.87 -10.54 6.97
C ALA A 121 5.54 -9.89 5.62
N ASP A 122 4.35 -10.12 5.07
CA ASP A 122 3.91 -9.47 3.84
C ASP A 122 3.73 -7.97 4.00
N LEU A 123 3.16 -7.49 5.11
CA LEU A 123 3.02 -6.07 5.38
C LEU A 123 4.37 -5.38 5.62
N VAL A 124 5.34 -6.07 6.24
CA VAL A 124 6.74 -5.59 6.27
C VAL A 124 7.26 -5.42 4.85
N ARG A 125 7.07 -6.39 3.96
CA ARG A 125 7.50 -6.27 2.55
C ARG A 125 6.83 -5.11 1.84
N VAL A 126 5.54 -4.84 2.08
CA VAL A 126 4.84 -3.66 1.55
C VAL A 126 5.53 -2.38 2.02
N ALA A 127 5.72 -2.23 3.34
CA ALA A 127 6.36 -1.05 3.92
C ALA A 127 7.79 -0.86 3.38
N THR A 128 8.59 -1.93 3.34
CA THR A 128 9.95 -1.90 2.79
C THR A 128 9.97 -1.49 1.32
N LYS A 129 9.06 -2.02 0.48
CA LYS A 129 8.95 -1.62 -0.92
C LYS A 129 8.64 -0.13 -1.04
N MET A 130 7.66 0.36 -0.29
CA MET A 130 7.31 1.78 -0.31
C MET A 130 8.47 2.67 0.13
N VAL A 131 9.17 2.29 1.20
CA VAL A 131 10.32 3.07 1.69
C VAL A 131 11.47 3.05 0.71
N LEU A 132 11.80 1.91 0.10
CA LEU A 132 12.93 1.79 -0.82
C LEU A 132 12.65 2.44 -2.17
N LEU A 133 11.48 2.18 -2.77
CA LEU A 133 11.13 2.72 -4.08
C LEU A 133 10.91 4.23 -4.04
N TYR A 134 10.40 4.74 -2.91
CA TYR A 134 10.08 6.16 -2.77
C TYR A 134 11.00 6.89 -1.80
N SER A 135 12.18 6.33 -1.49
CA SER A 135 13.10 6.92 -0.50
C SER A 135 13.44 8.38 -0.80
N PRO A 136 13.78 8.79 -2.05
CA PRO A 136 14.07 10.19 -2.35
C PRO A 136 12.86 11.11 -2.13
N GLN A 137 11.68 10.67 -2.57
CA GLN A 137 10.43 11.43 -2.47
C GLN A 137 9.99 11.58 -1.02
N LEU A 138 10.09 10.51 -0.25
CA LEU A 138 9.74 10.47 1.15
C LEU A 138 10.74 11.28 2.00
N ALA A 139 12.05 11.21 1.71
CA ALA A 139 13.08 11.98 2.41
C ALA A 139 12.91 13.50 2.25
N ALA A 140 12.28 13.95 1.16
CA ALA A 140 11.97 15.36 0.93
C ALA A 140 10.77 15.86 1.74
N LEU A 141 10.01 14.97 2.41
CA LEU A 141 8.83 15.34 3.18
C LEU A 141 9.22 15.76 4.60
N PRO A 142 8.69 16.88 5.12
CA PRO A 142 9.03 17.39 6.45
C PRO A 142 8.77 16.39 7.59
N GLY A 143 7.77 15.52 7.43
CA GLY A 143 7.35 14.55 8.45
C GLY A 143 8.07 13.20 8.39
N PHE A 144 8.82 12.90 7.33
CA PHE A 144 9.32 11.54 7.11
C PHE A 144 10.32 11.08 8.16
N GLY A 145 11.24 11.96 8.59
CA GLY A 145 12.15 11.66 9.70
C GLY A 145 11.43 11.36 11.02
N ALA A 146 10.30 12.04 11.26
CA ALA A 146 9.51 11.85 12.47
C ALA A 146 8.76 10.51 12.50
N LEU A 147 8.43 9.93 11.33
CA LEU A 147 7.82 8.60 11.24
C LEU A 147 8.68 7.49 11.86
N TRP A 148 10.01 7.68 11.86
CA TRP A 148 10.96 6.74 12.44
C TRP A 148 11.40 7.12 13.85
N ALA A 149 11.28 8.40 14.23
CA ALA A 149 11.70 8.91 15.54
C ALA A 149 10.64 8.73 16.65
N GLN A 150 9.37 8.44 16.31
CA GLN A 150 8.29 8.20 17.27
C GLN A 150 8.16 6.74 17.74
N ARG A 151 9.16 5.90 17.47
CA ARG A 151 9.22 4.50 17.90
C ARG A 151 10.45 4.26 18.76
#